data_AF-A0ABD0S0S7-F1
#
_entry.id   AF-A0ABD0S0S7-F1
#
_cell.length_a   1.000
_cell.length_b   1.000
_cell.length_c   1.000
_cell.angle_alpha   90.00
_cell.angle_beta   90.00
_cell.angle_gamma   90.00
#
_symmetry.space_group_name_H-M   'P 1'
#
loop_
_entity.id
_entity.type
_entity.pdbx_description
1 polymer ?
#
loop_
_entity_poly.entity_id
_entity_poly.type
_entity_poly.pdbx_seq_one_letter_code
_entity_poly.pdbx_strand_id
1 'polypeptide(L)' 'VPSHPYSVRLTAVSQRLATVSFMKPDSHGGVPISYYIINYKDTSAQDWRT' A
#
# COMPACT_ATOMS: atom_id res chain seq x y z
N VAL A 1 -13.43 -2.19 13.07
CA VAL A 1 -12.48 -2.78 12.10
C VAL A 1 -12.26 -1.75 11.00
N PRO A 2 -11.04 -1.23 10.77
CA PRO A 2 -10.81 -0.28 9.68
C PRO A 2 -11.00 -0.98 8.33
N SER A 3 -11.62 -0.31 7.37
CA SER A 3 -11.77 -0.81 6.01
C SER A 3 -10.43 -0.84 5.26
N HIS A 4 -10.37 -1.52 4.11
CA HIS A 4 -9.15 -1.55 3.30
C HIS A 4 -8.84 -0.16 2.70
N PRO A 5 -7.57 0.26 2.67
CA PRO A 5 -7.17 1.43 1.89
C PRO A 5 -7.50 1.20 0.42
N TYR A 6 -7.93 2.26 -0.27
CA TYR A 6 -8.35 2.19 -1.67
C TYR A 6 -7.44 3.05 -2.55
N SER A 7 -7.60 2.90 -3.87
CA SER A 7 -6.84 3.66 -4.87
C SER A 7 -5.32 3.51 -4.78
N VAL A 8 -4.83 2.30 -4.48
CA VAL A 8 -3.39 1.99 -4.55
C VAL A 8 -2.94 2.11 -6.00
N ARG A 9 -2.01 3.04 -6.28
CA ARG A 9 -1.44 3.28 -7.60
C ARG A 9 0.04 3.61 -7.52
N LEU A 10 0.77 3.26 -8.58
CA LEU A 10 2.13 3.73 -8.80
C LEU A 10 2.07 5.12 -9.44
N THR A 11 2.55 6.14 -8.74
CA THR A 11 2.56 7.53 -9.26
C THR A 11 3.86 7.89 -9.94
N ALA A 12 4.96 7.22 -9.60
CA ALA A 12 6.24 7.38 -10.27
C ALA A 12 6.99 6.06 -10.25
N VAL A 13 7.62 5.73 -11.37
CA VAL A 13 8.49 4.56 -11.50
C VAL A 13 9.80 5.06 -12.13
N SER A 14 10.91 4.75 -11.46
CA SER A 14 12.26 4.97 -11.94
C SER A 14 13.00 3.64 -11.93
N GLN A 15 14.22 3.60 -12.46
CA GLN A 15 15.00 2.36 -12.56
C GLN A 15 15.26 1.67 -11.22
N ARG A 16 15.19 2.38 -10.08
CA ARG A 16 15.46 1.84 -8.74
C ARG A 16 14.43 2.21 -7.68
N LEU A 17 13.53 3.15 -7.97
CA LEU A 17 12.55 3.65 -7.01
C LEU A 17 11.16 3.63 -7.64
N ALA A 18 10.19 3.20 -6.85
CA ALA A 18 8.78 3.26 -7.20
C ALA A 18 8.04 4.03 -6.10
N THR A 19 7.27 5.03 -6.47
CA THR A 19 6.42 5.80 -5.55
C THR A 19 5.02 5.23 -5.60
N VAL A 20 4.57 4.66 -4.48
CA VAL A 20 3.22 4.13 -4.31
C VAL A 20 2.37 5.17 -3.58
N SER A 21 1.24 5.54 -4.16
CA SER A 21 0.23 6.40 -3.54
C SER A 21 -1.03 5.60 -3.29
N PHE A 22 -1.59 5.73 -2.09
CA PHE A 22 -2.84 5.09 -1.69
C PHE A 22 -3.70 6.07 -0.89
N MET A 23 -5.01 5.84 -0.85
CA MET A 23 -5.93 6.64 -0.06
C MET A 23 -6.26 5.92 1.26
N LYS A 24 -6.31 6.71 2.34
CA LYS A 24 -6.77 6.23 3.64
C LYS A 24 -8.16 5.58 3.48
N PRO A 25 -8.47 4.50 4.22
CA PRO A 25 -9.80 3.92 4.17
C PRO A 25 -10.87 4.91 4.64
N ASP A 26 -12.08 4.78 4.09
CA ASP A 26 -13.20 5.69 4.40
C ASP A 26 -13.77 5.47 5.80
N SER A 27 -13.66 4.26 6.35
CA SER A 27 -14.05 3.94 7.72
C SER A 27 -12.86 3.42 8.51
N HIS A 28 -12.47 4.18 9.53
CA HIS A 28 -11.49 3.77 10.53
C HIS A 28 -12.12 2.93 11.65
N GLY A 29 -13.44 2.68 11.59
CA GLY A 29 -14.17 1.87 12.56
C GLY A 29 -14.02 2.35 14.01
N GLY A 30 -13.74 3.64 14.23
CA GLY A 30 -13.54 4.26 15.54
C GLY A 30 -12.11 4.23 16.09
N VAL A 31 -11.12 3.69 15.36
CA VAL A 31 -9.72 3.57 15.83
C VAL A 31 -8.78 4.31 14.87
N PRO A 32 -7.88 5.19 15.35
CA PRO A 32 -6.92 5.87 14.47
C PRO A 32 -5.97 4.88 13.79
N ILE A 33 -5.59 5.17 12.55
CA ILE A 33 -4.59 4.35 11.83
C ILE A 33 -3.20 4.71 12.34
N SER A 34 -2.51 3.74 12.93
CA SER A 34 -1.14 3.93 13.42
C SER A 34 -0.09 3.92 12.31
N TYR A 35 -0.16 2.94 11.42
CA TYR A 35 0.79 2.78 10.31
C TYR A 35 0.19 1.97 9.16
N TYR A 36 0.86 2.00 8.02
CA TYR A 36 0.52 1.22 6.83
C TYR A 36 1.65 0.24 6.53
N ILE A 37 1.31 -0.97 6.10
CA ILE A 37 2.26 -1.97 5.63
C ILE A 37 2.17 -2.02 4.11
N ILE A 38 3.29 -1.82 3.42
CA ILE A 38 3.38 -1.93 1.96
C ILE A 38 4.02 -3.27 1.65
N ASN A 39 3.26 -4.19 1.06
CA ASN A 39 3.82 -5.43 0.54
C ASN A 39 4.02 -5.29 -0.97
N TYR A 40 5.21 -5.59 -1.44
CA TYR A 40 5.53 -5.59 -2.86
C TYR A 40 6.14 -6.92 -3.29
N LYS A 41 5.93 -7.28 -4.54
CA LYS A 41 6.40 -8.54 -5.10
C LYS A 41 6.86 -8.28 -6.53
N ASP A 42 8.04 -8.80 -6.86
CA ASP A 42 8.52 -8.83 -8.23
C ASP A 42 7.66 -9.82 -9.05
N THR A 43 7.38 -9.49 -10.30
CA THR A 43 6.55 -10.34 -11.16
C THR A 43 7.15 -11.74 -11.37
N SER A 44 8.46 -11.89 -11.22
CA SER A 44 9.18 -13.15 -11.27
C SER A 44 9.40 -13.82 -9.91
N ALA A 45 9.13 -13.11 -8.80
CA ALA A 45 9.27 -13.68 -7.46
C ALA A 45 8.05 -14.55 -7.12
N GLN A 46 8.19 -15.48 -6.19
CA GLN A 46 7.06 -16.24 -5.64
C GLN A 46 6.52 -15.59 -4.36
N ASP A 47 7.41 -14.98 -3.57
CA ASP A 47 7.12 -14.44 -2.25
C ASP A 47 6.92 -12.92 -2.26
N TRP A 48 6.08 -12.45 -1.34
CA TRP A 48 5.89 -11.04 -1.04
C TRP A 48 6.99 -10.53 -0.11
N ARG A 49 7.47 -9.33 -0.36
CA ARG A 49 8.39 -8.58 0.50
C ARG A 49 7.64 -7.48 1.21
N THR A 50 8.10 -7.16 2.42
CA THR A 50 7.56 -6.10 3.29
C THR A 50 8.63 -5.08 3.60
#